data_AF-A0A382L1N0-F1
#
_entry.id   AF-A0A382L1N0-F1
#
_cell.length_a   1.000
_cell.length_b   1.000
_cell.length_c   1.000
_cell.angle_alpha   90.00
_cell.angle_beta   90.00
_cell.angle_gamma   90.00
#
_symmetry.space_group_name_H-M   'P 1'
#
loop_
_entity.id
_entity.type
_entity.pdbx_description
1 polymer ?
#
loop_
_entity_poly.entity_id
_entity_poly.type
_entity_poly.pdbx_seq_one_letter_code
_entity_poly.pdbx_strand_id
1 'polypeptide(L)' 'KFSQIAKSIVKSGGWLILEVGSDEHPQMAKEVFSQSGFKNMRLIKDYNGDNRILSVPIK' A
#
# COMPACT_ATOMS: atom_id res chain seq x y z
N LYS A 1 8.35 -6.23 5.49
CA LYS A 1 8.67 -7.28 4.49
C LYS A 1 8.16 -6.94 3.09
N PHE A 2 6.84 -6.81 2.85
CA PHE A 2 6.31 -6.56 1.50
C PHE A 2 6.88 -5.28 0.84
N SER A 3 7.02 -4.19 1.61
CA SER A 3 7.65 -2.96 1.12
C SER A 3 9.11 -3.14 0.67
N GLN A 4 9.84 -4.12 1.20
CA GLN A 4 11.23 -4.37 0.85
C GLN A 4 11.37 -5.22 -0.43
N ILE A 5 10.39 -6.09 -0.70
CA ILE A 5 10.44 -7.04 -1.83
C ILE A 5 9.57 -6.61 -3.02
N ALA A 6 8.69 -5.62 -2.88
CA ALA A 6 7.71 -5.29 -3.92
C ALA A 6 8.37 -4.93 -5.27
N LYS A 7 9.51 -4.23 -5.26
CA LYS A 7 10.26 -3.87 -6.48
C LYS A 7 10.93 -5.06 -7.17
N SER A 8 11.13 -6.19 -6.48
CA SER A 8 11.73 -7.40 -7.09
C SER A 8 10.70 -8.37 -7.63
N ILE A 9 9.45 -8.32 -7.14
CA ILE A 9 8.40 -9.28 -7.51
C ILE A 9 7.33 -8.68 -8.44
N VAL A 10 7.23 -7.36 -8.53
CA VAL A 10 6.29 -6.66 -9.42
C VAL A 10 7.06 -5.86 -10.45
N LYS A 11 6.68 -5.99 -11.73
CA LYS A 11 7.29 -5.23 -12.84
C LYS A 11 6.99 -3.73 -12.72
N SER A 12 7.90 -2.89 -13.21
CA SER A 12 7.66 -1.43 -13.32
C SER A 12 6.40 -1.16 -14.16
N GLY A 13 5.59 -0.18 -13.73
CA GLY A 13 4.24 0.07 -14.23
C GLY A 13 3.15 -0.79 -13.60
N GLY A 14 3.53 -1.84 -12.85
CA GLY A 14 2.62 -2.70 -12.10
C GLY A 14 2.17 -2.10 -10.76
N TRP A 15 1.33 -2.85 -10.07
CA TRP A 15 0.72 -2.45 -8.80
C TRP A 15 0.79 -3.57 -7.78
N LEU A 16 0.95 -3.19 -6.52
CA LEU A 16 0.65 -4.03 -5.38
C LEU A 16 -0.64 -3.50 -4.73
N ILE A 17 -1.61 -4.40 -4.51
CA ILE A 17 -2.89 -4.09 -3.89
C ILE A 17 -3.00 -4.98 -2.65
N LEU A 18 -3.09 -4.36 -1.48
CA LEU A 18 -3.11 -5.05 -0.20
C LEU A 18 -4.33 -4.66 0.60
N GLU A 19 -4.99 -5.65 1.19
CA GLU A 19 -5.92 -5.38 2.28
C GLU A 19 -5.14 -5.02 3.55
N VAL A 20 -5.67 -4.08 4.32
CA VAL A 20 -5.13 -3.63 5.61
C VAL A 20 -6.19 -3.75 6.71
N GLY A 21 -5.71 -3.88 7.95
CA GLY A 21 -6.57 -3.79 9.14
C GLY A 21 -7.23 -2.41 9.29
N SER A 22 -8.08 -2.27 10.32
CA SER A 22 -8.83 -1.04 10.61
C SER A 22 -8.03 -0.01 11.41
N ASP A 23 -8.69 1.11 11.74
CA ASP A 23 -8.21 2.16 12.63
C ASP A 23 -6.92 2.82 12.12
N GLU A 24 -5.84 2.80 12.90
CA GLU A 24 -4.56 3.42 12.54
C GLU A 24 -3.74 2.53 11.59
N HIS A 25 -4.06 1.24 11.48
CA HIS A 25 -3.29 0.28 10.70
C HIS A 25 -3.13 0.66 9.22
N PRO A 26 -4.14 1.17 8.49
CA PRO A 26 -3.99 1.63 7.11
C PRO A 26 -2.92 2.70 6.95
N GLN A 27 -2.85 3.64 7.89
CA GLN A 27 -1.91 4.75 7.87
C GLN A 27 -0.50 4.26 8.22
N MET A 28 -0.36 3.40 9.24
CA MET A 28 0.91 2.75 9.57
C MET A 28 1.47 1.92 8.40
N ALA A 29 0.60 1.15 7.72
CA ALA A 29 1.00 0.39 6.54
C ALA A 29 1.49 1.31 5.43
N LYS A 30 0.75 2.39 5.13
CA LYS A 30 1.17 3.40 4.15
C LYS A 30 2.51 4.04 4.51
N GLU A 31 2.78 4.30 5.78
CA GLU A 31 4.05 4.86 6.27
C GLU A 31 5.23 3.90 6.05
N VAL A 32 5.06 2.61 6.31
CA VAL A 32 6.10 1.59 6.03
C VAL A 32 6.50 1.61 4.55
N PHE A 33 5.53 1.69 3.64
CA PHE A 33 5.83 1.81 2.21
C PHE A 33 6.41 3.18 1.85
N SER A 34 5.96 4.27 2.49
CA SER A 34 6.53 5.61 2.29
C SER A 34 8.02 5.64 2.66
N GLN A 35 8.37 5.11 3.82
CA GLN A 35 9.76 5.01 4.30
C GLN A 35 10.62 4.09 3.40
N SER A 36 9.99 3.13 2.73
CA SER A 36 10.64 2.26 1.74
C SER A 36 10.77 2.90 0.34
N GLY A 37 10.41 4.17 0.20
CA GLY A 37 10.59 4.97 -1.02
C GLY A 37 9.50 4.82 -2.08
N PHE A 38 8.33 4.26 -1.73
CA PHE A 38 7.17 4.26 -2.62
C PHE A 38 6.47 5.61 -2.60
N LYS A 39 5.91 6.01 -3.74
CA LYS A 39 5.24 7.29 -3.93
C LYS A 39 3.86 7.08 -4.55
N ASN A 40 2.98 8.08 -4.42
CA ASN A 40 1.62 8.07 -5.01
C ASN A 40 0.73 6.92 -4.53
N MET A 41 0.97 6.40 -3.33
CA MET A 41 0.13 5.36 -2.72
C MET A 41 -1.23 5.93 -2.33
N ARG A 42 -2.28 5.12 -2.44
CA ARG A 42 -3.65 5.50 -2.11
C ARG A 42 -4.24 4.52 -1.11
N LEU A 43 -5.01 5.06 -0.15
CA LEU A 43 -5.92 4.29 0.67
C LEU A 43 -7.31 4.39 0.03
N ILE A 44 -7.97 3.25 -0.15
CA ILE A 44 -9.30 3.15 -0.75
C ILE A 44 -10.25 2.60 0.32
N LYS A 45 -11.41 3.24 0.42
CA LYS A 45 -12.44 2.88 1.37
C LYS A 45 -13.26 1.68 0.88
N ASP A 46 -13.68 0.83 1.81
CA ASP A 46 -14.73 -0.14 1.56
C ASP A 46 -16.13 0.53 1.58
N TYR A 47 -17.19 -0.28 1.48
CA TYR A 47 -18.58 0.21 1.54
C TYR A 47 -19.00 0.72 2.92
N ASN A 48 -18.25 0.41 3.99
CA ASN A 48 -18.50 0.91 5.34
C ASN A 48 -17.76 2.21 5.62
N GLY A 49 -16.94 2.70 4.67
CA GLY A 49 -16.20 3.94 4.79
C GLY A 49 -14.82 3.80 5.44
N ASP A 50 -14.40 2.58 5.74
CA ASP A 50 -13.11 2.26 6.35
C ASP A 50 -12.03 2.15 5.26
N ASN A 51 -10.84 2.68 5.52
CA ASN A 51 -9.69 2.46 4.64
C ASN A 51 -9.28 0.99 4.71
N ARG A 52 -9.62 0.20 3.68
CA ARG A 52 -9.33 -1.24 3.65
C ARG A 52 -8.28 -1.64 2.66
N ILE A 53 -8.03 -0.83 1.64
CA ILE A 53 -7.09 -1.19 0.58
C ILE A 53 -5.98 -0.16 0.50
N LEU A 54 -4.74 -0.64 0.58
CA LEU A 54 -3.54 0.10 0.21
C LEU A 54 -3.13 -0.25 -1.22
N SER A 55 -3.19 0.74 -2.10
CA SER A 55 -2.76 0.65 -3.48
C SER A 55 -1.37 1.28 -3.63
N VAL A 56 -0.39 0.50 -4.10
CA VAL A 56 1.02 0.90 -4.22
C VAL A 56 1.48 0.73 -5.68
N PRO A 57 1.62 1.83 -6.45
CA PRO A 57 2.16 1.76 -7.80
C PRO A 57 3.68 1.54 -7.76
N ILE A 58 4.18 0.67 -8.65
CA ILE A 58 5.60 0.38 -8.80
C ILE A 58 6.12 1.17 -10.00
N LYS A 59 7.09 2.04 -9.74
CA LYS A 59 7.84 2.79 -10.76
C LYS A 59 9.27 2.32 -10.76
#